data_AF-A0A4X2MC97-F1
#
_entry.id   AF-A0A4X2MC97-F1
#
_cell.length_a   1.000
_cell.length_b   1.000
_cell.length_c   1.000
_cell.angle_alpha   90.00
_cell.angle_beta   90.00
_cell.angle_gamma   90.00
#
_symmetry.space_group_name_H-M   'P 1'
#
loop_
_entity.id
_entity.type
_entity.pdbx_description
1 polymer ?
#
loop_
_entity_poly.entity_id
_entity_poly.type
_entity_poly.pdbx_seq_one_letter_code
_entity_poly.pdbx_strand_id
1 'polypeptide(L)' 'MAHYEEVRVSGFCDFCGAVEEQRDKSIFVYFTGNKDAEGRSWCPDCVQAETVVLEALKHIPEKADFLDNFLKNYI' A
#
# COMPACT_ATOMS: atom_id res chain seq x y z
N MET A 1 10.12 -8.71 14.60
CA MET A 1 9.87 -8.60 13.15
C MET A 1 8.38 -8.40 13.02
N ALA A 2 7.92 -7.26 12.49
CA ALA A 2 6.49 -7.01 12.36
C ALA A 2 5.93 -8.03 11.35
N HIS A 3 4.99 -8.87 11.81
CA HIS A 3 4.30 -9.87 10.99
C HIS A 3 3.11 -9.22 10.29
N TYR A 4 3.37 -8.40 9.26
CA TYR A 4 2.32 -7.86 8.40
C TYR A 4 2.37 -8.54 7.03
N GLU A 5 1.20 -8.74 6.41
CA GLU A 5 1.09 -9.24 5.04
C GLU A 5 1.01 -8.04 4.09
N GLU A 6 1.94 -7.95 3.14
CA GLU A 6 1.94 -6.90 2.11
C GLU A 6 1.16 -7.39 0.88
N VAL A 7 0.06 -6.69 0.57
CA VAL A 7 -0.79 -6.99 -0.58
C VAL A 7 -0.77 -5.82 -1.55
N ARG A 8 -0.20 -6.05 -2.73
CA ARG A 8 -0.10 -5.03 -3.79
C ARG A 8 -1.27 -5.16 -4.74
N VAL A 9 -2.04 -4.09 -4.89
CA VAL A 9 -3.19 -4.01 -5.80
C VAL A 9 -3.08 -2.78 -6.68
N SER A 10 -3.70 -2.80 -7.86
CA SER A 10 -3.71 -1.65 -8.77
C SER A 10 -5.11 -1.30 -9.22
N GLY A 11 -5.54 -0.08 -8.89
CA GLY A 11 -6.88 0.40 -9.20
C GLY A 11 -7.94 -0.01 -8.19
N PHE A 12 -9.16 0.45 -8.43
CA PHE A 12 -10.25 0.41 -7.47
C PHE A 12 -10.94 -0.96 -7.35
N CYS A 13 -11.07 -1.71 -8.44
CA CYS A 13 -11.72 -3.03 -8.39
C CYS A 13 -10.89 -4.02 -7.56
N ASP A 14 -9.58 -4.08 -7.81
CA ASP A 14 -8.66 -4.97 -7.10
C ASP A 14 -8.55 -4.57 -5.61
N PHE A 15 -8.61 -3.26 -5.33
CA PHE A 15 -8.72 -2.74 -3.98
C PHE A 15 -9.94 -3.28 -3.23
N CYS A 16 -11.13 -3.14 -3.82
CA CYS A 16 -12.37 -3.61 -3.19
C CYS A 16 -12.33 -5.13 -2.93
N GLY A 17 -11.75 -5.91 -3.85
CA GLY A 17 -11.57 -7.34 -3.65
C GLY A 17 -10.69 -7.66 -2.45
N ALA A 18 -9.50 -7.04 -2.36
CA ALA A 18 -8.57 -7.31 -1.28
C ALA A 18 -9.08 -6.82 0.09
N VAL A 19 -9.83 -5.72 0.13
CA VAL A 19 -10.48 -5.24 1.36
C VAL A 19 -11.56 -6.21 1.84
N GLU A 20 -12.36 -6.76 0.93
CA GLU A 20 -13.38 -7.76 1.26
C GLU A 20 -12.77 -9.07 1.77
N GLU A 21 -11.61 -9.48 1.27
CA GLU A 21 -10.89 -10.68 1.74
C GLU A 21 -10.29 -10.50 3.14
N GLN A 22 -9.97 -9.27 3.53
CA GLN A 22 -9.26 -8.95 4.79
C GLN A 22 -10.13 -8.25 5.83
N ARG A 23 -11.45 -8.18 5.61
CA ARG A 23 -12.42 -7.46 6.45
C ARG A 23 -12.41 -7.81 7.94
N ASP A 24 -11.90 -8.99 8.29
CA ASP A 24 -11.80 -9.48 9.68
C ASP A 24 -10.53 -9.01 10.42
N LYS A 25 -9.65 -8.24 9.76
CA LYS A 25 -8.38 -7.73 10.30
C LYS A 25 -8.27 -6.21 10.17
N SER A 26 -7.26 -5.64 10.82
CA SER A 26 -6.93 -4.22 10.65
C SER A 26 -6.15 -4.04 9.35
N ILE A 27 -6.78 -3.38 8.38
CA ILE A 27 -6.18 -3.11 7.05
C ILE A 27 -5.60 -1.69 7.04
N PHE A 28 -4.32 -1.57 6.72
CA PHE A 28 -3.66 -0.31 6.46
C PHE A 28 -3.48 -0.14 4.96
N VAL A 29 -4.15 0.85 4.38
CA VAL A 29 -4.10 1.09 2.94
C VAL A 29 -3.19 2.26 2.64
N TYR A 30 -2.18 2.04 1.79
CA TYR A 30 -1.35 3.09 1.23
C TYR A 30 -1.74 3.35 -0.21
N PHE A 31 -2.31 4.53 -0.46
CA PHE A 31 -2.64 4.97 -1.81
C PHE A 31 -1.44 5.74 -2.38
N THR A 32 -0.82 5.20 -3.42
CA THR A 32 0.29 5.84 -4.10
C THR A 32 0.07 5.91 -5.60
N GLY A 33 0.67 6.90 -6.24
CA GLY A 33 0.67 7.00 -7.69
C GLY A 33 1.44 5.85 -8.31
N ASN A 34 0.98 5.38 -9.48
CA ASN A 34 1.62 4.30 -10.22
C ASN A 34 3.14 4.53 -10.34
N LYS A 35 3.91 3.47 -10.11
CA LYS A 35 5.36 3.49 -10.26
C LYS A 35 5.73 3.31 -11.72
N ASP A 36 6.77 4.00 -12.16
CA ASP A 36 7.37 3.76 -13.47
C ASP A 36 8.08 2.39 -13.51
N ALA A 37 8.62 2.02 -14.68
CA ALA A 37 9.34 0.76 -14.86
C ALA A 37 10.58 0.62 -13.96
N GLU A 38 11.05 1.72 -13.36
CA GLU A 38 12.18 1.79 -12.45
C GLU A 38 11.73 1.77 -10.98
N GLY A 39 10.43 1.58 -10.73
CA GLY A 39 9.84 1.50 -9.39
C GLY A 39 9.64 2.86 -8.73
N ARG A 40 9.78 3.97 -9.44
CA ARG A 40 9.64 5.33 -8.90
C ARG A 40 8.23 5.84 -9.16
N SER A 41 7.55 6.26 -8.09
CA SER A 41 6.28 6.99 -8.24
C SER A 41 6.56 8.32 -8.93
N TRP A 42 5.72 8.68 -9.90
CA TRP A 42 5.80 9.97 -10.59
C TRP A 42 5.62 11.17 -9.64
N CYS A 43 5.06 10.94 -8.45
CA CYS A 43 4.82 11.93 -7.43
C CYS A 43 6.02 11.98 -6.44
N PRO A 44 6.73 13.11 -6.33
CA PRO A 44 7.89 13.25 -5.44
C PRO A 44 7.51 13.10 -3.95
N ASP A 45 6.32 13.56 -3.56
CA ASP A 45 5.81 13.38 -2.20
C ASP A 45 5.61 11.90 -1.87
N CYS A 46 5.15 11.08 -2.82
CA CYS A 46 4.98 9.63 -2.61
C CYS A 46 6.32 8.92 -2.39
N VAL A 47 7.40 9.37 -3.03
CA VAL A 47 8.75 8.80 -2.84
C VAL A 47 9.31 9.15 -1.46
N GLN A 48 9.11 10.38 -1.00
CA GLN A 48 9.54 10.79 0.34
C GLN A 48 8.68 10.14 1.43
N ALA A 49 7.37 10.06 1.23
CA ALA A 49 6.44 9.46 2.17
C ALA A 49 6.64 7.94 2.30
N GLU A 50 7.00 7.24 1.22
CA GLU A 50 7.23 5.78 1.26
C GLU A 50 8.26 5.40 2.33
N THR A 51 9.37 6.15 2.42
CA THR A 51 10.41 5.86 3.42
C THR A 51 9.86 5.98 4.85
N VAL A 52 9.10 7.05 5.12
CA VAL A 52 8.50 7.29 6.44
C VAL A 52 7.43 6.25 6.77
N VAL A 53 6.60 5.89 5.79
CA VAL A 53 5.56 4.87 5.95
C VAL A 53 6.19 3.50 6.22
N LEU A 54 7.21 3.09 5.45
CA LEU A 54 7.94 1.84 5.69
C LEU A 54 8.60 1.77 7.07
N GLU A 55 9.08 2.89 7.61
CA GLU A 55 9.58 2.95 8.98
C GLU A 55 8.46 2.82 10.02
N ALA A 56 7.31 3.45 9.79
CA ALA A 56 6.13 3.30 10.63
C ALA A 56 5.57 1.87 10.59
N LEU A 57 5.67 1.17 9.45
CA LEU A 57 5.25 -0.24 9.32
C LEU A 57 6.03 -1.20 10.23
N LYS A 58 7.20 -0.79 10.75
CA LYS A 58 7.93 -1.60 11.74
C LYS A 58 7.25 -1.61 13.12
N HIS A 59 6.32 -0.71 13.36
CA HIS A 59 5.69 -0.46 14.66
C HIS A 59 4.22 -0.93 14.72
N ILE A 60 3.67 -1.42 13.61
CA ILE A 60 2.28 -1.93 13.58
C ILE A 60 2.18 -3.28 14.31
N PRO A 61 1.01 -3.55 14.93
CA PRO A 61 0.76 -4.78 15.64
C PRO A 61 0.77 -6.01 14.71
N GLU A 62 1.13 -7.17 15.25
CA GLU A 62 1.37 -8.45 14.53
C GLU A 62 0.18 -9.04 13.75
N LYS A 63 -0.95 -8.33 13.63
CA LYS A 63 -2.17 -8.78 12.92
C LYS A 63 -2.72 -7.70 11.98
N ALA A 64 -1.84 -6.86 11.47
CA ALA A 64 -2.18 -5.83 10.50
C ALA A 64 -1.79 -6.31 9.10
N ASP A 65 -2.70 -6.18 8.14
CA ASP A 65 -2.38 -6.36 6.74
C ASP A 65 -2.12 -4.98 6.11
N PHE A 66 -1.08 -4.88 5.29
CA PHE A 66 -0.70 -3.65 4.60
C PHE A 66 -1.02 -3.77 3.12
N LEU A 67 -1.91 -2.90 2.65
CA LEU A 67 -2.39 -2.89 1.28
C LEU A 67 -1.75 -1.71 0.52
N ASP A 68 -0.85 -1.99 -0.40
CA ASP A 68 -0.26 -0.98 -1.27
C ASP A 68 -1.10 -0.87 -2.55
N ASN A 69 -1.86 0.22 -2.69
CA ASN A 69 -2.70 0.48 -3.85
C ASN A 69 -2.06 1.49 -4.79
N PHE A 70 -1.71 0.99 -5.97
CA PHE A 70 -1.23 1.81 -7.08
C PHE A 70 -2.43 2.37 -7.85
N LEU A 71 -2.73 3.64 -7.62
CA LEU A 71 -3.68 4.39 -8.43
C LEU A 71 -3.07 4.60 -9.82
N LYS A 72 -3.69 3.99 -10.83
CA LYS A 72 -3.34 4.21 -12.23
C LYS A 72 -3.60 5.68 -12.55
N ASN A 73 -2.57 6.39 -13.03
CA ASN A 73 -2.78 7.67 -13.68
C ASN A 73 -3.73 7.45 -14.85
N TYR A 74 -4.95 7.98 -14.72
CA TYR A 74 -5.80 8.31 -15.86
C TYR A 74 -5.19 9.58 -16.49
N ILE A 75 -4.12 9.40 -17.26
CA ILE A 75 -3.68 10.39 -18.26
C ILE A 75 -3.90 9.76 -19.62
#